data_AF-A0AAW0LCC1-F1
#
_entry.id   AF-A0AAW0LCC1-F1
#
_cell.length_a   1.000
_cell.length_b   1.000
_cell.length_c   1.000
_cell.angle_alpha   90.00
_cell.angle_beta   90.00
_cell.angle_gamma   90.00
#
_symmetry.space_group_name_H-M   'P 1'
#
loop_
_entity.id
_entity.type
_entity.pdbx_description
1 polymer ?
#
loop_
_entity_poly.entity_id
_entity_poly.type
_entity_poly.pdbx_seq_one_letter_code
_entity_poly.pdbx_strand_id
1 'polypeptide(L)'
;MEQSPGHNLIQFNLSDLEKATKGFKSSYKIGEGDFGAFYRGTIKLSGKSTPVIIQQIQGHVLKAKSDHSWVKELNTIAAMKHQNLLNLVGYCLSVGVRFVVGECTCIGSLSYFLSKLLLSWVKRLIIVQAAARALVYFHDHQFAETEMQNSTPSAGQLDWSFMGYTTPEVDPHNKIKSTDNVYSFGVILLEIITGKPAFDVNRPKNERNLVEWIKSSVSGDETKLAQIMDPNLMGTPGCTKSAMRVLTLSSKCTEEDPKKRPSMSQVLKELAPIVVGTVGYAAWESEHLTSKSDVWSYGVFLYELITGRHNLDRNRPKSEQKLLEWIRPHLSNLKIFELILEFGPEAWCANRCLVCWAKPKMSEVLEVVNQIVEVTTDIGSPLPPMRRVWL
;
A
#
# COMPACT_ATOMS: atom_id res chain seq x y z
N MET A 1 24.03 -33.81 -10.53
CA MET A 1 23.33 -32.51 -10.37
C MET A 1 22.67 -32.22 -11.69
N GLU A 2 21.40 -32.58 -11.85
CA GLU A 2 20.60 -32.19 -13.01
C GLU A 2 19.59 -31.15 -12.54
N GLN A 3 19.75 -29.93 -13.05
CA GLN A 3 18.79 -28.84 -12.87
C GLN A 3 17.78 -28.91 -14.01
N SER A 4 16.54 -29.27 -13.68
CA SER A 4 15.39 -29.01 -14.55
C SER A 4 14.96 -27.55 -14.41
N PRO A 5 14.55 -26.86 -15.49
CA PRO A 5 14.25 -25.42 -15.46
C PRO A 5 12.86 -25.17 -14.88
N GLY A 6 12.82 -24.91 -13.57
CA GLY A 6 11.67 -24.39 -12.84
C GLY A 6 12.20 -23.83 -11.52
N HIS A 7 11.75 -22.64 -11.11
CA HIS A 7 12.19 -22.02 -9.86
C HIS A 7 11.78 -22.88 -8.65
N ASN A 8 12.62 -23.84 -8.28
CA ASN A 8 12.39 -24.65 -7.09
C ASN A 8 12.75 -23.82 -5.86
N LEU A 9 11.78 -23.71 -4.94
CA LEU A 9 12.01 -23.16 -3.60
C LEU A 9 13.18 -23.90 -2.92
N ILE A 10 14.00 -23.15 -2.18
CA ILE A 10 15.11 -23.73 -1.42
C ILE A 10 14.53 -24.43 -0.18
N GLN A 11 14.83 -25.71 -0.01
CA GLN A 11 14.54 -26.41 1.24
C GLN A 11 15.65 -26.12 2.25
N PHE A 12 15.31 -25.38 3.30
CA PHE A 12 16.19 -25.08 4.43
C PHE A 12 16.07 -26.16 5.52
N ASN A 13 17.13 -26.31 6.30
CA ASN A 13 17.07 -27.07 7.55
C ASN A 13 16.64 -26.15 8.69
N LEU A 14 16.07 -26.72 9.76
CA LEU A 14 15.70 -25.95 10.96
C LEU A 14 16.89 -25.16 11.52
N SER A 15 18.09 -25.76 11.51
CA SER A 15 19.31 -25.10 12.00
C SER A 15 19.68 -23.82 11.23
N ASP A 16 19.31 -23.72 9.95
CA ASP A 16 19.53 -22.50 9.15
C ASP A 16 18.60 -21.38 9.62
N LEU A 17 17.33 -21.72 9.89
CA LEU A 17 16.33 -20.78 10.40
C LEU A 17 16.63 -20.36 11.84
N GLU A 18 17.12 -21.28 12.68
CA GLU A 18 17.57 -20.97 14.04
C GLU A 18 18.74 -19.98 14.01
N LYS A 19 19.74 -20.19 13.16
CA LYS A 19 20.84 -19.23 12.99
C LYS A 19 20.32 -17.87 12.51
N ALA A 20 19.43 -17.86 11.52
CA ALA A 20 18.88 -16.63 10.95
C ALA A 20 18.06 -15.80 11.96
N THR A 21 17.38 -16.46 12.90
CA THR A 21 16.50 -15.84 13.90
C THR A 21 17.12 -15.76 15.31
N LYS A 22 18.39 -16.17 15.45
CA LYS A 22 19.09 -16.34 16.73
C LYS A 22 18.34 -17.23 17.74
N GLY A 23 17.76 -18.32 17.24
CA GLY A 23 16.98 -19.30 18.00
C GLY A 23 15.55 -18.84 18.26
N PHE A 24 14.89 -18.22 17.27
CA PHE A 24 13.51 -17.73 17.35
C PHE A 24 13.25 -16.81 18.56
N LYS A 25 14.24 -16.00 18.93
CA LYS A 25 14.12 -15.05 20.06
C LYS A 25 12.95 -14.09 19.85
N SER A 26 12.28 -13.71 20.95
CA SER A 26 11.18 -12.74 20.93
C SER A 26 11.55 -11.41 20.27
N SER A 27 12.80 -10.95 20.40
CA SER A 27 13.33 -9.75 19.72
C SER A 27 13.39 -9.83 18.18
N TYR A 28 13.26 -11.04 17.61
CA TYR A 28 13.15 -11.30 16.18
C TYR A 28 11.71 -11.60 15.77
N LYS A 29 10.78 -11.78 16.71
CA LYS A 29 9.36 -11.96 16.40
C LYS A 29 8.77 -10.62 15.95
N ILE A 30 8.23 -10.59 14.73
CA ILE A 30 7.55 -9.43 14.14
C ILE A 30 6.09 -9.41 14.61
N GLY A 31 5.48 -10.58 14.71
CA GLY A 31 4.09 -10.73 15.10
C GLY A 31 3.67 -12.19 15.09
N GLU A 32 2.41 -12.41 15.42
CA GLU A 32 1.76 -13.70 15.34
C GLU A 32 0.40 -13.47 14.69
N GLY A 33 0.14 -14.21 13.63
CA GLY A 33 -1.18 -14.28 12.99
C GLY A 33 -1.77 -15.67 13.18
N ASP A 34 -2.93 -15.87 12.60
CA ASP A 34 -3.72 -17.09 12.78
C ASP A 34 -3.02 -18.33 12.19
N PHE A 35 -2.24 -18.11 11.13
CA PHE A 35 -1.43 -19.13 10.49
C PHE A 35 -0.06 -19.34 11.17
N GLY A 36 0.23 -18.58 12.23
CA GLY A 36 1.38 -18.72 13.10
C GLY A 36 2.30 -17.51 13.20
N ALA A 37 3.47 -17.73 13.77
CA ALA A 37 4.39 -16.67 14.17
C ALA A 37 5.30 -16.24 13.02
N PHE A 38 5.53 -14.93 12.92
CA PHE A 38 6.43 -14.33 11.94
C PHE A 38 7.69 -13.83 12.62
N TYR A 39 8.83 -14.19 12.06
CA TYR A 39 10.15 -13.78 12.54
C TYR A 39 10.92 -13.07 11.44
N ARG A 40 11.63 -11.99 11.79
CA ARG A 40 12.65 -11.42 10.91
C ARG A 40 13.92 -12.26 11.02
N GLY A 41 14.68 -12.35 9.95
CA GLY A 41 15.96 -13.03 9.93
C GLY A 41 16.86 -12.52 8.82
N THR A 42 18.05 -13.09 8.74
CA THR A 42 18.97 -12.84 7.64
C THR A 42 19.61 -14.16 7.22
N ILE A 43 19.47 -14.51 5.94
CA ILE A 43 19.98 -15.76 5.36
C ILE A 43 20.97 -15.42 4.25
N LYS A 44 22.03 -16.21 4.09
CA LYS A 44 22.94 -16.08 2.96
C LYS A 44 22.40 -16.86 1.76
N LEU A 45 22.00 -16.14 0.71
CA LEU A 45 21.56 -16.72 -0.57
C LEU A 45 22.59 -16.39 -1.63
N SER A 46 23.17 -17.42 -2.26
CA SER A 46 24.20 -17.27 -3.29
C SER A 46 25.36 -16.33 -2.87
N GLY A 47 25.77 -16.43 -1.60
CA GLY A 47 26.83 -15.60 -1.01
C GLY A 47 26.40 -14.20 -0.55
N LYS A 48 25.20 -13.74 -0.91
CA LYS A 48 24.65 -12.43 -0.50
C LYS A 48 23.84 -12.56 0.79
N SER A 49 24.05 -11.64 1.72
CA SER A 49 23.24 -11.54 2.94
C SER A 49 21.89 -10.93 2.61
N THR A 50 20.82 -11.73 2.72
CA THR A 50 19.46 -11.35 2.33
C THR A 50 18.55 -11.27 3.56
N PRO A 51 17.88 -10.14 3.80
CA PRO A 51 16.88 -10.02 4.86
C PRO A 51 15.62 -10.81 4.48
N VAL A 52 15.15 -11.63 5.42
CA VAL A 52 14.02 -12.54 5.19
C VAL A 52 12.97 -12.42 6.30
N ILE A 53 11.74 -12.76 5.94
CA ILE A 53 10.69 -13.10 6.89
C ILE A 53 10.50 -14.61 6.91
N ILE A 54 10.40 -15.17 8.11
CA ILE A 54 10.23 -16.60 8.36
C ILE A 54 8.89 -16.75 9.08
N GLN A 55 7.93 -17.37 8.41
CA GLN A 55 6.63 -17.70 8.98
C GLN A 55 6.66 -19.15 9.47
N GLN A 56 6.46 -19.34 10.76
CA GLN A 56 6.19 -20.64 11.36
C GLN A 56 4.71 -20.96 11.18
N ILE A 57 4.41 -22.11 10.57
CA ILE A 57 3.03 -22.57 10.38
C ILE A 57 2.61 -23.42 11.59
N GLN A 58 1.49 -23.05 12.22
CA GLN A 58 1.00 -23.79 13.38
C GLN A 58 0.51 -25.20 13.02
N GLY A 59 0.79 -26.18 13.89
CA GLY A 59 0.49 -27.59 13.65
C GLY A 59 -0.98 -27.91 13.39
N HIS A 60 -1.93 -27.12 13.91
CA HIS A 60 -3.36 -27.33 13.66
C HIS A 60 -3.75 -27.07 12.20
N VAL A 61 -3.07 -26.13 11.52
CA VAL A 61 -3.21 -25.85 10.07
C VAL A 61 -2.67 -27.01 9.22
N LEU A 62 -1.74 -27.79 9.77
CA LEU A 62 -1.03 -28.85 9.05
C LEU A 62 -1.75 -30.20 9.02
N LYS A 63 -2.77 -30.41 9.85
CA LYS A 63 -3.35 -31.73 10.17
C LYS A 63 -3.98 -32.47 8.97
N ALA A 64 -4.19 -31.82 7.82
CA ALA A 64 -4.89 -32.41 6.67
C ALA A 64 -4.05 -32.56 5.39
N LYS A 65 -2.81 -32.06 5.31
CA LYS A 65 -2.01 -32.08 4.07
C LYS A 65 -0.68 -32.82 4.25
N SER A 66 -0.38 -33.78 3.37
CA SER A 66 0.95 -34.39 3.28
C SER A 66 2.01 -33.34 2.91
N ASP A 67 3.26 -33.56 3.32
CA ASP A 67 4.36 -32.64 3.00
C ASP A 67 4.50 -32.44 1.47
N HIS A 68 4.34 -33.50 0.70
CA HIS A 68 4.38 -33.43 -0.76
C HIS A 68 3.30 -32.53 -1.35
N SER A 69 2.05 -32.68 -0.90
CA SER A 69 0.93 -31.84 -1.36
C SER A 69 1.14 -30.37 -1.01
N TRP A 70 1.62 -30.10 0.21
CA TRP A 70 1.90 -28.75 0.67
C TRP A 70 3.05 -28.09 -0.10
N VAL A 71 4.14 -28.81 -0.37
CA VAL A 71 5.27 -28.30 -1.17
C VAL A 71 4.85 -28.03 -2.61
N LYS A 72 3.97 -28.84 -3.21
CA LYS A 72 3.44 -28.58 -4.57
C LYS A 72 2.69 -27.24 -4.61
N GLU A 73 1.78 -27.02 -3.66
CA GLU A 73 1.02 -25.77 -3.54
C GLU A 73 1.93 -24.56 -3.29
N LEU A 74 2.96 -24.71 -2.45
CA LEU A 74 3.94 -23.64 -2.24
C LEU A 74 4.72 -23.29 -3.50
N ASN A 75 5.12 -24.28 -4.32
CA ASN A 75 5.84 -24.01 -5.56
C ASN A 75 4.96 -23.28 -6.58
N THR A 76 3.65 -23.60 -6.64
CA THR A 76 2.66 -22.81 -7.37
C THR A 76 2.66 -21.35 -6.89
N ILE A 77 2.63 -21.13 -5.57
CA ILE A 77 2.62 -19.78 -5.02
C ILE A 77 3.94 -19.04 -5.32
N ALA A 78 5.07 -19.74 -5.26
CA ALA A 78 6.40 -19.16 -5.49
C ALA A 78 6.68 -18.78 -6.96
N ALA A 79 6.00 -19.44 -7.89
CA ALA A 79 6.07 -19.14 -9.32
C ALA A 79 5.45 -17.76 -9.65
N MET A 80 4.51 -17.28 -8.84
CA MET A 80 3.92 -15.95 -9.00
C MET A 80 4.93 -14.85 -8.67
N LYS A 81 5.18 -13.94 -9.63
CA LYS A 81 6.10 -12.81 -9.46
C LYS A 81 5.34 -11.49 -9.67
N HIS A 82 5.19 -10.73 -8.59
CA HIS A 82 4.52 -9.44 -8.62
C HIS A 82 5.15 -8.48 -7.61
N GLN A 83 5.23 -7.20 -7.92
CA GLN A 83 5.87 -6.18 -7.07
C GLN A 83 5.21 -6.06 -5.67
N ASN A 84 3.93 -6.42 -5.56
CA ASN A 84 3.17 -6.36 -4.31
C ASN A 84 2.91 -7.74 -3.68
N LEU A 85 3.58 -8.80 -4.15
CA LEU A 85 3.57 -10.12 -3.51
C LEU A 85 4.92 -10.40 -2.86
N LEU A 86 4.89 -11.16 -1.76
CA LEU A 86 6.12 -11.60 -1.08
C LEU A 86 6.87 -12.57 -1.99
N ASN A 87 8.14 -12.27 -2.27
CA ASN A 87 8.98 -13.20 -3.03
C ASN A 87 9.38 -14.37 -2.13
N LEU A 88 8.77 -15.53 -2.36
CA LEU A 88 9.12 -16.76 -1.64
C LEU A 88 10.48 -17.27 -2.12
N VAL A 89 11.35 -17.56 -1.14
CA VAL A 89 12.71 -18.06 -1.37
C VAL A 89 12.79 -19.54 -1.05
N GLY A 90 12.08 -19.98 -0.02
CA GLY A 90 12.18 -21.36 0.41
C GLY A 90 11.18 -21.75 1.50
N TYR A 91 11.37 -22.96 1.99
CA TYR A 91 10.58 -23.55 3.06
C TYR A 91 11.45 -24.44 3.94
N CYS A 92 10.96 -24.82 5.12
CA CYS A 92 11.56 -25.84 5.97
C CYS A 92 10.48 -26.80 6.43
N LEU A 93 10.78 -28.09 6.36
CA LEU A 93 9.96 -29.17 6.92
C LEU A 93 10.69 -29.72 8.14
N SER A 94 10.09 -29.57 9.32
CA SER A 94 10.57 -30.17 10.56
C SER A 94 9.44 -30.98 11.20
N VAL A 95 9.80 -31.89 12.10
CA VAL A 95 8.81 -32.77 12.76
C VAL A 95 7.78 -31.91 13.50
N GLY A 96 6.53 -31.95 13.05
CA GLY A 96 5.41 -31.22 13.65
C GLY A 96 5.35 -29.72 13.35
N VAL A 97 6.32 -29.15 12.60
CA VAL A 97 6.36 -27.71 12.29
C VAL A 97 6.85 -27.48 10.87
N ARG A 98 6.14 -26.64 10.12
CA ARG A 98 6.55 -26.17 8.80
C ARG A 98 6.89 -24.70 8.84
N PHE A 99 7.83 -24.26 7.99
CA PHE A 99 8.17 -22.86 7.84
C PHE A 99 8.15 -22.44 6.39
N VAL A 100 7.74 -21.20 6.14
CA VAL A 100 7.84 -20.53 4.84
C VAL A 100 8.81 -19.37 4.97
N VAL A 101 9.68 -19.21 3.99
CA VAL A 101 10.73 -18.19 3.96
C VAL A 101 10.56 -17.30 2.74
N GLY A 102 10.43 -15.99 2.97
CA GLY A 102 10.34 -15.00 1.91
C GLY A 102 11.31 -13.84 2.11
N GLU A 103 11.70 -13.19 1.02
CA GLU A 103 12.51 -11.96 1.05
C GLU A 103 11.69 -10.80 1.60
N CYS A 104 12.14 -10.19 2.70
CA CYS A 104 11.42 -9.07 3.31
C CYS A 104 12.33 -8.16 4.13
N THR A 105 12.14 -6.86 3.98
CA THR A 105 12.67 -5.82 4.88
C THR A 105 11.57 -5.23 5.77
N CYS A 106 10.47 -5.94 5.94
CA CYS A 106 9.32 -5.50 6.72
C CYS A 106 9.68 -5.35 8.20
N ILE A 107 9.13 -4.29 8.81
CA ILE A 107 9.34 -3.95 10.22
C ILE A 107 8.10 -4.35 11.06
N GLY A 108 6.96 -4.61 10.42
CA GLY A 108 5.70 -4.96 11.07
C GLY A 108 4.60 -5.33 10.08
N SER A 109 3.45 -5.75 10.60
CA SER A 109 2.22 -5.99 9.82
C SER A 109 1.38 -4.71 9.68
N LEU A 110 0.41 -4.69 8.75
CA LEU A 110 -0.53 -3.58 8.61
C LEU A 110 -1.27 -3.28 9.94
N SER A 111 -1.72 -4.32 10.64
CA SER A 111 -2.36 -4.19 11.95
C SER A 111 -1.44 -3.53 12.99
N TYR A 112 -0.14 -3.86 12.99
CA TYR A 112 0.84 -3.17 13.84
C TYR A 112 0.94 -1.69 13.50
N PHE A 113 1.01 -1.34 12.21
CA PHE A 113 1.09 0.06 11.82
C PHE A 113 -0.20 0.82 12.15
N LEU A 114 -1.38 0.27 11.86
CA LEU A 114 -2.66 0.92 12.19
C LEU A 114 -2.81 1.18 13.70
N SER A 115 -2.35 0.27 14.55
CA SER A 115 -2.50 0.39 16.01
C SER A 115 -1.40 1.19 16.72
N LYS A 116 -0.15 1.17 16.23
CA LYS A 116 1.02 1.73 16.93
C LYS A 116 1.72 2.88 16.21
N LEU A 117 1.61 2.97 14.88
CA LEU A 117 2.35 3.94 14.08
C LEU A 117 1.39 4.72 13.18
N LEU A 118 1.12 5.98 13.54
CA LEU A 118 0.19 6.86 12.84
C LEU A 118 0.42 6.89 11.32
N LEU A 119 -0.35 6.07 10.58
CA LEU A 119 -0.37 6.06 9.13
C LEU A 119 -1.31 7.15 8.64
N SER A 120 -0.80 8.08 7.83
CA SER A 120 -1.62 9.05 7.12
C SER A 120 -2.55 8.36 6.14
N TRP A 121 -3.69 9.00 5.85
CA TRP A 121 -4.70 8.48 4.93
C TRP A 121 -4.13 8.07 3.56
N VAL A 122 -3.27 8.92 2.98
CA VAL A 122 -2.60 8.64 1.70
C VAL A 122 -1.77 7.35 1.75
N LYS A 123 -1.04 7.09 2.84
CA LYS A 123 -0.27 5.85 2.99
C LYS A 123 -1.19 4.63 3.08
N ARG A 124 -2.31 4.74 3.80
CA ARG A 124 -3.31 3.67 3.89
C ARG A 124 -3.87 3.32 2.51
N LEU A 125 -4.24 4.34 1.74
CA LEU A 125 -4.71 4.20 0.36
C LEU A 125 -3.69 3.50 -0.56
N ILE A 126 -2.42 3.90 -0.50
CA ILE A 126 -1.34 3.24 -1.28
C ILE A 126 -1.23 1.75 -0.92
N ILE A 127 -1.30 1.41 0.37
CA ILE A 127 -1.20 0.02 0.85
C ILE A 127 -2.35 -0.81 0.30
N VAL A 128 -3.60 -0.35 0.42
CA VAL A 128 -4.76 -1.12 -0.07
C VAL A 128 -4.80 -1.20 -1.60
N GLN A 129 -4.34 -0.18 -2.31
CA GLN A 129 -4.23 -0.25 -3.77
C GLN A 129 -3.17 -1.26 -4.21
N ALA A 130 -2.01 -1.30 -3.54
CA ALA A 130 -0.98 -2.30 -3.78
C ALA A 130 -1.48 -3.73 -3.51
N ALA A 131 -2.20 -3.92 -2.40
CA ALA A 131 -2.82 -5.20 -2.06
C ALA A 131 -3.88 -5.62 -3.10
N ALA A 132 -4.74 -4.69 -3.56
CA ALA A 132 -5.72 -4.95 -4.61
C ALA A 132 -5.06 -5.40 -5.92
N ARG A 133 -3.97 -4.73 -6.35
CA ARG A 133 -3.21 -5.14 -7.55
C ARG A 133 -2.65 -6.56 -7.43
N ALA A 134 -2.08 -6.89 -6.27
CA ALA A 134 -1.59 -8.23 -5.99
C ALA A 134 -2.71 -9.28 -6.04
N LEU A 135 -3.87 -8.98 -5.49
CA LEU A 135 -5.03 -9.89 -5.49
C LEU A 135 -5.64 -10.08 -6.88
N VAL A 136 -5.71 -9.02 -7.71
CA VAL A 136 -6.11 -9.15 -9.13
C VAL A 136 -5.17 -10.10 -9.85
N TYR A 137 -3.85 -9.85 -9.74
CA TYR A 137 -2.84 -10.72 -10.34
C TYR A 137 -2.98 -12.18 -9.86
N PHE A 138 -3.18 -12.39 -8.56
CA PHE A 138 -3.36 -13.70 -7.97
C PHE A 138 -4.61 -14.42 -8.51
N HIS A 139 -5.74 -13.71 -8.61
CA HIS A 139 -6.98 -14.27 -9.17
C HIS A 139 -6.79 -14.68 -10.62
N ASP A 140 -6.22 -13.81 -11.46
CA ASP A 140 -6.00 -14.11 -12.89
C ASP A 140 -5.13 -15.36 -13.10
N HIS A 141 -4.10 -15.57 -12.25
CA HIS A 141 -3.20 -16.73 -12.35
C HIS A 141 -3.82 -18.01 -11.75
N GLN A 142 -4.62 -17.91 -10.70
CA GLN A 142 -5.34 -19.07 -10.17
C GLN A 142 -6.42 -19.58 -11.14
N PHE A 143 -7.13 -18.67 -11.82
CA PHE A 143 -8.13 -19.06 -12.83
C PHE A 143 -7.49 -19.86 -13.97
N ALA A 144 -6.31 -19.45 -14.43
CA ALA A 144 -5.56 -20.15 -15.47
C ALA A 144 -5.13 -21.58 -15.05
N GLU A 145 -4.78 -21.81 -13.78
CA GLU A 145 -4.43 -23.15 -13.30
C GLU A 145 -5.65 -24.04 -13.04
N THR A 146 -6.79 -23.48 -12.60
CA THR A 146 -8.02 -24.27 -12.39
C THR A 146 -8.65 -24.82 -13.67
N GLU A 147 -8.41 -24.23 -14.84
CA GLU A 147 -8.81 -24.85 -16.12
C GLU A 147 -8.01 -26.11 -16.46
N MET A 148 -6.86 -26.34 -15.80
CA MET A 148 -5.99 -27.50 -16.05
C MET A 148 -6.08 -28.62 -15.00
N GLN A 149 -6.79 -28.45 -13.89
CA GLN A 149 -6.90 -29.47 -12.84
C GLN A 149 -8.32 -29.59 -12.28
N ASN A 150 -9.11 -30.49 -12.87
CA ASN A 150 -10.22 -31.13 -12.16
C ASN A 150 -9.64 -32.02 -11.05
N SER A 151 -10.26 -31.96 -9.86
CA SER A 151 -10.05 -32.81 -8.67
C SER A 151 -9.10 -32.26 -7.59
N THR A 152 -9.65 -31.62 -6.56
CA THR A 152 -9.66 -32.09 -5.14
C THR A 152 -10.06 -30.95 -4.19
N PRO A 153 -10.97 -31.20 -3.21
CA PRO A 153 -11.28 -30.24 -2.17
C PRO A 153 -10.16 -30.26 -1.11
N SER A 154 -9.57 -29.10 -0.78
CA SER A 154 -8.63 -29.01 0.34
C SER A 154 -8.81 -27.73 1.15
N ALA A 155 -9.61 -27.82 2.20
CA ALA A 155 -9.57 -27.00 3.41
C ALA A 155 -10.20 -27.90 4.50
N GLY A 156 -9.56 -28.25 5.61
CA GLY A 156 -8.85 -27.37 6.53
C GLY A 156 -9.80 -26.95 7.65
N GLN A 157 -10.26 -27.93 8.46
CA GLN A 157 -11.24 -27.80 9.52
C GLN A 157 -10.81 -26.76 10.57
N LEU A 158 -11.44 -25.58 10.56
CA LEU A 158 -11.36 -24.55 11.60
C LEU A 158 -12.72 -23.85 11.68
N ASP A 159 -13.11 -23.41 12.88
CA ASP A 159 -14.27 -22.55 13.11
C ASP A 159 -13.93 -21.12 12.65
N TRP A 160 -14.15 -20.87 11.36
CA TRP A 160 -13.77 -19.63 10.67
C TRP A 160 -14.54 -18.40 11.21
N SER A 161 -15.67 -18.62 11.87
CA SER A 161 -16.57 -17.58 12.38
C SER A 161 -15.93 -16.60 13.39
N PHE A 162 -14.83 -16.99 14.04
CA PHE A 162 -14.18 -16.20 15.09
C PHE A 162 -13.28 -15.06 14.57
N MET A 163 -13.02 -14.98 13.26
CA MET A 163 -11.86 -14.26 12.71
C MET A 163 -12.20 -12.89 12.07
N GLY A 164 -13.48 -12.56 11.88
CA GLY A 164 -13.91 -11.27 11.32
C GLY A 164 -13.65 -11.05 9.82
N TYR A 165 -12.71 -11.78 9.20
CA TYR A 165 -12.40 -11.71 7.76
C TYR A 165 -13.14 -12.75 6.90
N THR A 166 -13.83 -13.67 7.54
CA THR A 166 -14.49 -14.82 6.89
C THR A 166 -15.88 -14.44 6.47
N THR A 167 -16.28 -14.92 5.30
CA THR A 167 -17.61 -14.58 4.80
C THR A 167 -18.68 -15.30 5.61
N PRO A 168 -19.87 -14.71 5.78
CA PRO A 168 -20.95 -15.30 6.57
C PRO A 168 -21.43 -16.67 6.06
N GLU A 169 -21.28 -16.92 4.76
CA GLU A 169 -21.78 -18.09 4.05
C GLU A 169 -20.75 -19.20 3.81
N VAL A 170 -19.48 -18.99 4.19
CA VAL A 170 -18.46 -20.00 3.96
C VAL A 170 -18.71 -21.22 4.85
N ASP A 171 -19.03 -22.33 4.18
CA ASP A 171 -18.95 -23.65 4.76
C ASP A 171 -17.46 -24.01 4.99
N PRO A 172 -17.04 -24.35 6.22
CA PRO A 172 -15.67 -24.76 6.54
C PRO A 172 -15.14 -25.93 5.67
N HIS A 173 -16.01 -26.62 4.95
CA HIS A 173 -15.71 -27.75 4.07
C HIS A 173 -15.53 -27.36 2.60
N ASN A 174 -15.82 -26.12 2.20
CA ASN A 174 -15.76 -25.69 0.81
C ASN A 174 -14.43 -25.04 0.44
N LYS A 175 -14.08 -25.13 -0.85
CA LYS A 175 -12.90 -24.43 -1.41
C LYS A 175 -13.13 -22.91 -1.35
N ILE A 176 -12.15 -22.18 -0.82
CA ILE A 176 -12.14 -20.71 -0.81
C ILE A 176 -12.28 -20.21 -2.26
N LYS A 177 -13.26 -19.35 -2.50
CA LYS A 177 -13.57 -18.77 -3.80
C LYS A 177 -12.92 -17.39 -3.94
N SER A 178 -12.77 -16.93 -5.18
CA SER A 178 -12.32 -15.55 -5.45
C SER A 178 -13.21 -14.50 -4.78
N THR A 179 -14.51 -14.79 -4.61
CA THR A 179 -15.49 -13.95 -3.91
C THR A 179 -15.24 -13.83 -2.40
N ASP A 180 -14.54 -14.80 -1.80
CA ASP A 180 -14.23 -14.77 -0.37
C ASP A 180 -13.05 -13.83 -0.12
N ASN A 181 -12.05 -13.85 -1.01
CA ASN A 181 -10.96 -12.87 -1.00
C ASN A 181 -11.47 -11.43 -1.16
N VAL A 182 -12.54 -11.22 -1.95
CA VAL A 182 -13.18 -9.90 -2.08
C VAL A 182 -13.78 -9.44 -0.75
N TYR A 183 -14.49 -10.32 -0.05
CA TYR A 183 -15.05 -10.00 1.26
C TYR A 183 -13.96 -9.67 2.27
N SER A 184 -12.93 -10.52 2.40
CA SER A 184 -11.79 -10.28 3.30
C SER A 184 -11.07 -8.97 2.96
N PHE A 185 -10.93 -8.63 1.68
CA PHE A 185 -10.40 -7.33 1.25
C PHE A 185 -11.31 -6.17 1.66
N GLY A 186 -12.63 -6.33 1.56
CA GLY A 186 -13.61 -5.38 2.09
C GLY A 186 -13.43 -5.10 3.58
N VAL A 187 -13.17 -6.14 4.38
CA VAL A 187 -12.85 -5.98 5.82
C VAL A 187 -11.57 -5.16 6.02
N ILE A 188 -10.50 -5.42 5.23
CA ILE A 188 -9.26 -4.62 5.27
C ILE A 188 -9.54 -3.14 4.93
N LEU A 189 -10.43 -2.87 3.97
CA LEU A 189 -10.84 -1.50 3.66
C LEU A 189 -11.51 -0.82 4.86
N LEU A 190 -12.30 -1.55 5.65
CA LEU A 190 -12.90 -1.04 6.89
C LEU A 190 -11.85 -0.80 7.98
N GLU A 191 -10.86 -1.68 8.12
CA GLU A 191 -9.77 -1.50 9.08
C GLU A 191 -8.93 -0.25 8.77
N ILE A 192 -8.66 0.05 7.49
CA ILE A 192 -7.90 1.27 7.16
C ILE A 192 -8.68 2.56 7.42
N ILE A 193 -10.02 2.54 7.33
CA ILE A 193 -10.87 3.70 7.65
C ILE A 193 -10.91 3.92 9.16
N THR A 194 -11.16 2.84 9.91
CA THR A 194 -11.46 2.91 11.35
C THR A 194 -10.22 2.84 12.25
N GLY A 195 -9.11 2.31 11.74
CA GLY A 195 -7.93 1.97 12.55
C GLY A 195 -8.18 0.84 13.55
N LYS A 196 -9.33 0.18 13.48
CA LYS A 196 -9.77 -0.87 14.41
C LYS A 196 -9.54 -2.26 13.80
N PRO A 197 -9.13 -3.27 14.58
CA PRO A 197 -9.05 -4.64 14.09
C PRO A 197 -10.44 -5.21 13.71
N ALA A 198 -10.45 -6.11 12.73
CA ALA A 198 -11.63 -6.82 12.21
C ALA A 198 -12.43 -7.57 13.29
N PHE A 199 -11.73 -8.17 14.25
CA PHE A 199 -12.32 -8.78 15.43
C PHE A 199 -11.59 -8.33 16.70
N ASP A 200 -12.35 -8.02 17.76
CA ASP A 200 -11.78 -7.62 19.04
C ASP A 200 -12.63 -8.13 20.21
N VAL A 201 -12.08 -9.08 20.98
CA VAL A 201 -12.76 -9.70 22.12
C VAL A 201 -13.05 -8.70 23.25
N ASN A 202 -12.27 -7.61 23.33
CA ASN A 202 -12.38 -6.62 24.39
C ASN A 202 -13.53 -5.61 24.14
N ARG A 203 -14.13 -5.62 22.94
CA ARG A 203 -15.29 -4.80 22.62
C ARG A 203 -16.59 -5.40 23.17
N PRO A 204 -17.64 -4.56 23.34
CA PRO A 204 -18.99 -5.04 23.62
C PRO A 204 -19.40 -6.14 22.62
N LYS A 205 -20.20 -7.11 23.06
CA LYS A 205 -20.50 -8.34 22.30
C LYS A 205 -21.02 -8.07 20.88
N ASN A 206 -21.82 -7.02 20.71
CA ASN A 206 -22.40 -6.54 19.46
C ASN A 206 -21.46 -5.67 18.60
N GLU A 207 -20.25 -5.39 19.09
CA GLU A 207 -19.23 -4.57 18.39
C GLU A 207 -17.92 -5.34 18.13
N ARG A 208 -17.87 -6.62 18.52
CA ARG A 208 -16.68 -7.46 18.36
C ARG A 208 -16.32 -7.63 16.89
N ASN A 209 -17.31 -7.88 16.04
CA ASN A 209 -17.15 -7.96 14.59
C ASN A 209 -17.24 -6.55 13.99
N LEU A 210 -16.19 -6.14 13.29
CA LEU A 210 -16.09 -4.80 12.70
C LEU A 210 -17.17 -4.55 11.63
N VAL A 211 -17.48 -5.55 10.80
CA VAL A 211 -18.47 -5.43 9.71
C VAL A 211 -19.86 -5.23 10.30
N GLU A 212 -20.25 -6.07 11.27
CA GLU A 212 -21.56 -5.96 11.94
C GLU A 212 -21.71 -4.63 12.69
N TRP A 213 -20.65 -4.19 13.36
CA TRP A 213 -20.62 -2.91 14.05
C TRP A 213 -20.82 -1.74 13.08
N ILE A 214 -20.14 -1.74 11.94
CA ILE A 214 -20.26 -0.65 10.95
C ILE A 214 -21.63 -0.68 10.27
N LYS A 215 -22.13 -1.87 9.89
CA LYS A 215 -23.48 -2.03 9.34
C LYS A 215 -24.54 -1.42 10.28
N SER A 216 -24.47 -1.73 11.58
CA SER A 216 -25.40 -1.20 12.57
C SER A 216 -25.20 0.30 12.85
N SER A 217 -23.96 0.77 12.93
CA SER A 217 -23.62 2.17 13.25
C SER A 217 -23.91 3.15 12.11
N VAL A 218 -23.74 2.71 10.86
CA VAL A 218 -23.88 3.56 9.67
C VAL A 218 -25.28 3.48 9.06
N SER A 219 -26.02 2.37 9.21
CA SER A 219 -27.44 2.17 8.80
C SER A 219 -28.10 3.27 7.94
N GLY A 220 -27.57 3.49 6.72
CA GLY A 220 -28.13 4.41 5.73
C GLY A 220 -27.78 5.91 5.85
N ASP A 221 -26.99 6.31 6.85
CA ASP A 221 -26.60 7.71 7.07
C ASP A 221 -25.08 7.90 6.93
N GLU A 222 -24.69 8.24 5.70
CA GLU A 222 -23.31 8.57 5.32
C GLU A 222 -22.73 9.74 6.14
N THR A 223 -23.54 10.57 6.80
CA THR A 223 -23.04 11.66 7.66
C THR A 223 -22.37 11.17 8.95
N LYS A 224 -22.54 9.89 9.30
CA LYS A 224 -21.92 9.26 10.48
C LYS A 224 -20.51 8.72 10.26
N LEU A 225 -19.91 8.90 9.07
CA LEU A 225 -18.53 8.50 8.80
C LEU A 225 -17.55 9.05 9.86
N ALA A 226 -17.76 10.29 10.30
CA ALA A 226 -16.92 10.93 11.33
C ALA A 226 -16.91 10.18 12.68
N GLN A 227 -17.95 9.40 12.98
CA GLN A 227 -18.06 8.64 14.23
C GLN A 227 -17.26 7.32 14.20
N ILE A 228 -17.09 6.74 13.01
CA ILE A 228 -16.38 5.47 12.82
C ILE A 228 -14.93 5.65 12.37
N MET A 229 -14.62 6.80 11.76
CA MET A 229 -13.31 7.09 11.22
C MET A 229 -12.27 7.17 12.33
N ASP A 230 -11.07 6.67 12.03
CA ASP A 230 -9.94 6.76 12.94
C ASP A 230 -9.72 8.22 13.37
N PRO A 231 -9.75 8.53 14.68
CA PRO A 231 -9.57 9.88 15.18
C PRO A 231 -8.27 10.54 14.73
N ASN A 232 -7.23 9.74 14.45
CA ASN A 232 -5.95 10.25 13.96
C ASN A 232 -6.00 10.72 12.50
N LEU A 233 -7.08 10.43 11.78
CA LEU A 233 -7.33 10.92 10.42
C LEU A 233 -8.22 12.17 10.40
N MET A 234 -8.89 12.48 11.51
CA MET A 234 -9.76 13.65 11.64
C MET A 234 -8.91 14.93 11.59
N GLY A 235 -9.21 15.81 10.61
CA GLY A 235 -8.49 17.07 10.40
C GLY A 235 -7.58 17.11 9.17
N THR A 236 -7.42 16.00 8.43
CA THR A 236 -6.77 16.04 7.10
C THR A 236 -7.78 16.52 6.05
N PRO A 237 -7.58 17.68 5.38
CA PRO A 237 -8.49 18.17 4.36
C PRO A 237 -8.71 17.12 3.27
N GLY A 238 -9.97 16.83 2.93
CA GLY A 238 -10.33 15.90 1.84
C GLY A 238 -10.33 14.41 2.17
N CYS A 239 -9.90 14.03 3.37
CA CYS A 239 -9.90 12.64 3.83
C CYS A 239 -11.32 12.04 3.90
N THR A 240 -12.31 12.85 4.29
CA THR A 240 -13.70 12.39 4.51
C THR A 240 -14.39 11.93 3.22
N LYS A 241 -14.20 12.63 2.09
CA LYS A 241 -14.83 12.27 0.81
C LYS A 241 -14.23 11.00 0.22
N SER A 242 -12.90 10.90 0.22
CA SER A 242 -12.20 9.71 -0.22
C SER A 242 -12.49 8.51 0.69
N ALA A 243 -12.55 8.70 2.00
CA ALA A 243 -12.97 7.65 2.95
C ALA A 243 -14.42 7.24 2.76
N MET A 244 -15.33 8.15 2.40
CA MET A 244 -16.70 7.79 2.04
C MET A 244 -16.72 6.84 0.84
N ARG A 245 -15.97 7.15 -0.22
CA ARG A 245 -15.87 6.27 -1.40
C ARG A 245 -15.30 4.90 -1.04
N VAL A 246 -14.28 4.84 -0.18
CA VAL A 246 -13.74 3.57 0.31
C VAL A 246 -14.76 2.82 1.17
N LEU A 247 -15.55 3.52 1.99
CA LEU A 247 -16.62 2.93 2.78
C LEU A 247 -17.69 2.32 1.87
N THR A 248 -18.19 3.05 0.88
CA THR A 248 -19.15 2.54 -0.10
C THR A 248 -18.61 1.30 -0.82
N LEU A 249 -17.34 1.33 -1.26
CA LEU A 249 -16.70 0.18 -1.91
C LEU A 249 -16.58 -1.00 -0.95
N SER A 250 -16.21 -0.77 0.31
CA SER A 250 -16.09 -1.80 1.33
C SER A 250 -17.43 -2.48 1.60
N SER A 251 -18.53 -1.71 1.69
CA SER A 251 -19.88 -2.24 1.87
C SER A 251 -20.30 -3.16 0.72
N LYS A 252 -19.98 -2.81 -0.54
CA LYS A 252 -20.20 -3.69 -1.70
C LYS A 252 -19.38 -4.99 -1.61
N CYS A 253 -18.14 -4.91 -1.11
CA CYS A 253 -17.26 -6.07 -0.96
C CYS A 253 -17.74 -7.00 0.17
N THR A 254 -18.26 -6.44 1.27
CA THR A 254 -18.76 -7.18 2.44
C THR A 254 -20.25 -7.53 2.35
N GLU A 255 -20.82 -7.55 1.14
CA GLU A 255 -22.21 -7.95 0.90
C GLU A 255 -22.40 -9.42 1.27
N GLU A 256 -23.56 -9.77 1.87
CA GLU A 256 -23.84 -11.13 2.32
C GLU A 256 -24.02 -12.09 1.15
N ASP A 257 -24.62 -11.63 0.06
CA ASP A 257 -24.76 -12.41 -1.17
C ASP A 257 -23.46 -12.36 -2.01
N PRO A 258 -22.74 -13.48 -2.19
CA PRO A 258 -21.50 -13.51 -2.97
C PRO A 258 -21.68 -13.08 -4.42
N LYS A 259 -22.87 -13.25 -5.01
CA LYS A 259 -23.15 -12.88 -6.40
C LYS A 259 -23.24 -11.38 -6.61
N LYS A 260 -23.49 -10.62 -5.55
CA LYS A 260 -23.55 -9.15 -5.58
C LYS A 260 -22.18 -8.50 -5.33
N ARG A 261 -21.20 -9.28 -4.85
CA ARG A 261 -19.85 -8.77 -4.61
C ARG A 261 -19.17 -8.47 -5.96
N PRO A 262 -18.43 -7.36 -6.07
CA PRO A 262 -17.66 -7.03 -7.27
C PRO A 262 -16.49 -8.01 -7.44
N SER A 263 -15.95 -8.12 -8.66
CA SER A 263 -14.66 -8.80 -8.87
C SER A 263 -13.50 -7.94 -8.36
N MET A 264 -12.35 -8.55 -8.03
CA MET A 264 -11.18 -7.76 -7.61
C MET A 264 -10.72 -6.75 -8.66
N SER A 265 -10.91 -7.04 -9.95
CA SER A 265 -10.62 -6.10 -11.04
C SER A 265 -11.56 -4.89 -11.02
N GLN A 266 -12.84 -5.10 -10.70
CA GLN A 266 -13.80 -4.00 -10.48
C GLN A 266 -13.44 -3.20 -9.23
N VAL A 267 -13.09 -3.88 -8.13
CA VAL A 267 -12.61 -3.24 -6.88
C VAL A 267 -11.41 -2.35 -7.16
N LEU A 268 -10.40 -2.84 -7.88
CA LEU A 268 -9.22 -2.07 -8.23
C LEU A 268 -9.57 -0.87 -9.14
N LYS A 269 -10.50 -1.03 -10.08
CA LYS A 269 -10.96 0.06 -10.96
C LYS A 269 -11.67 1.17 -10.19
N GLU A 270 -12.46 0.83 -9.16
CA GLU A 270 -13.10 1.81 -8.28
C GLU A 270 -12.13 2.44 -7.28
N LEU A 271 -11.16 1.67 -6.77
CA LEU A 271 -10.18 2.10 -5.76
C LEU A 271 -9.05 2.95 -6.34
N ALA A 272 -8.54 2.62 -7.53
CA ALA A 272 -7.42 3.32 -8.14
C ALA A 272 -7.61 4.84 -8.30
N PRO A 273 -8.76 5.36 -8.77
CA PRO A 273 -8.98 6.81 -8.88
C PRO A 273 -9.19 7.51 -7.53
N ILE A 274 -9.33 6.77 -6.42
CA ILE A 274 -9.33 7.36 -5.07
C ILE A 274 -7.89 7.73 -4.66
N VAL A 275 -6.90 7.00 -5.18
CA VAL A 275 -5.47 7.18 -4.86
C VAL A 275 -4.81 7.95 -5.99
N VAL A 276 -4.76 9.28 -5.89
CA VAL A 276 -4.16 10.12 -6.93
C VAL A 276 -2.84 10.74 -6.49
N GLY A 277 -1.79 10.48 -7.28
CA GLY A 277 -0.53 11.22 -7.28
C GLY A 277 0.70 10.45 -6.80
N THR A 278 1.86 10.73 -7.41
CA THR A 278 3.18 10.25 -6.95
C THR A 278 3.53 10.95 -5.64
N VAL A 279 4.01 10.19 -4.65
CA VAL A 279 4.40 10.74 -3.33
C VAL A 279 5.41 11.88 -3.53
N GLY A 280 5.01 13.08 -3.13
CA GLY A 280 5.77 14.33 -3.29
C GLY A 280 5.25 15.23 -4.41
N TYR A 281 4.66 14.70 -5.50
CA TYR A 281 4.10 15.49 -6.60
C TYR A 281 2.58 15.61 -6.51
N ALA A 282 1.93 14.75 -5.72
CA ALA A 282 0.51 14.84 -5.46
C ALA A 282 0.18 16.21 -4.85
N ALA A 283 -0.72 16.96 -5.50
CA ALA A 283 -1.29 18.15 -4.90
C ALA A 283 -2.04 17.73 -3.62
N TRP A 284 -1.61 18.26 -2.47
CA TRP A 284 -2.26 17.99 -1.18
C TRP A 284 -3.76 18.35 -1.17
N GLU A 285 -4.19 19.19 -2.12
CA GLU A 285 -5.57 19.68 -2.29
C GLU A 285 -6.40 18.87 -3.30
N SER A 286 -5.80 17.99 -4.13
CA SER A 286 -6.52 17.38 -5.25
C SER A 286 -6.70 15.87 -5.09
N GLU A 287 -7.91 15.50 -4.67
CA GLU A 287 -8.41 14.12 -4.58
C GLU A 287 -8.72 13.47 -5.95
N HIS A 288 -8.47 14.18 -7.07
CA HIS A 288 -8.69 13.68 -8.43
C HIS A 288 -7.56 14.16 -9.37
N LEU A 289 -7.26 13.38 -10.43
CA LEU A 289 -6.50 13.85 -11.59
C LEU A 289 -7.32 14.96 -12.23
N THR A 290 -6.94 16.19 -11.95
CA THR A 290 -7.53 17.39 -12.54
C THR A 290 -6.41 18.15 -13.21
N SER A 291 -6.75 18.98 -14.20
CA SER A 291 -5.78 19.89 -14.81
C SER A 291 -5.05 20.76 -13.78
N LYS A 292 -5.65 21.03 -12.61
CA LYS A 292 -5.02 21.74 -11.49
C LYS A 292 -4.03 20.90 -10.68
N SER A 293 -4.23 19.58 -10.62
CA SER A 293 -3.30 18.62 -9.99
C SER A 293 -2.05 18.42 -10.87
N ASP A 294 -2.24 18.40 -12.19
CA ASP A 294 -1.14 18.32 -13.16
C ASP A 294 -0.27 19.58 -13.10
N VAL A 295 -0.89 20.75 -13.02
CA VAL A 295 -0.20 22.04 -12.84
C VAL A 295 0.63 22.06 -11.55
N TRP A 296 0.10 21.54 -10.44
CA TRP A 296 0.87 21.42 -9.19
C TRP A 296 2.06 20.45 -9.34
N SER A 297 1.81 19.26 -9.91
CA SER A 297 2.84 18.24 -10.13
C SER A 297 3.98 18.80 -10.99
N TYR A 298 3.64 19.59 -12.01
CA TYR A 298 4.58 20.30 -12.86
C TYR A 298 5.36 21.37 -12.08
N GLY A 299 4.72 22.12 -11.18
CA GLY A 299 5.41 23.08 -10.30
C GLY A 299 6.46 22.42 -9.39
N VAL A 300 6.16 21.25 -8.83
CA VAL A 300 7.12 20.48 -8.03
C VAL A 300 8.27 19.95 -8.90
N PHE A 301 7.98 19.51 -10.12
CA PHE A 301 8.97 19.08 -11.10
C PHE A 301 9.90 20.22 -11.53
N LEU A 302 9.37 21.42 -11.79
CA LEU A 302 10.20 22.60 -12.07
C LEU A 302 11.15 22.91 -10.93
N TYR A 303 10.71 22.78 -9.68
CA TYR A 303 11.60 22.95 -8.53
C TYR A 303 12.68 21.87 -8.42
N GLU A 304 12.39 20.64 -8.79
CA GLU A 304 13.41 19.58 -8.87
C GLU A 304 14.46 19.90 -9.94
N LEU A 305 14.04 20.42 -11.11
CA LEU A 305 14.96 20.86 -12.16
C LEU A 305 15.82 22.05 -11.73
N ILE A 306 15.19 23.09 -11.16
CA ILE A 306 15.85 24.32 -10.70
C ILE A 306 16.87 24.01 -9.59
N THR A 307 16.47 23.20 -8.60
CA THR A 307 17.32 22.96 -7.43
C THR A 307 18.30 21.81 -7.62
N GLY A 308 18.13 20.99 -8.66
CA GLY A 308 18.86 19.73 -8.85
C GLY A 308 18.62 18.71 -7.73
N ARG A 309 17.60 18.92 -6.88
CA ARG A 309 17.28 18.05 -5.74
C ARG A 309 16.06 17.20 -6.07
N HIS A 310 16.14 15.91 -5.72
CA HIS A 310 14.95 15.06 -5.73
C HIS A 310 13.90 15.55 -4.75
N ASN A 311 12.65 15.43 -5.18
CA ASN A 311 11.49 15.82 -4.38
C ASN A 311 11.43 15.16 -2.99
N LEU A 312 11.90 13.90 -2.91
CA LEU A 312 12.07 13.17 -1.67
C LEU A 312 13.46 12.54 -1.60
N ASP A 313 14.34 13.07 -0.75
CA ASP A 313 15.70 12.54 -0.55
C ASP A 313 15.86 12.05 0.90
N ARG A 314 15.90 10.72 1.07
CA ARG A 314 16.02 10.08 2.39
C ARG A 314 17.42 10.16 2.99
N ASN A 315 18.42 10.55 2.20
CA ASN A 315 19.81 10.67 2.67
C ASN A 315 20.08 12.03 3.34
N ARG A 316 19.09 12.94 3.34
CA ARG A 316 19.19 14.27 3.95
C ARG A 316 18.63 14.34 5.38
N PRO A 317 19.01 15.37 6.16
CA PRO A 317 18.40 15.65 7.46
C PRO A 317 16.88 15.74 7.38
N LYS A 318 16.15 15.27 8.40
CA LYS A 318 14.68 15.12 8.39
C LYS A 318 13.92 16.39 7.95
N SER A 319 14.42 17.57 8.28
CA SER A 319 13.85 18.87 7.91
C SER A 319 14.06 19.25 6.43
N GLU A 320 14.94 18.55 5.71
CA GLU A 320 15.30 18.79 4.31
C GLU A 320 14.95 17.62 3.39
N GLN A 321 14.32 16.56 3.92
CA GLN A 321 13.99 15.38 3.13
C GLN A 321 12.90 15.65 2.09
N LYS A 322 12.04 16.66 2.33
CA LYS A 322 11.02 17.09 1.38
C LYS A 322 11.44 18.40 0.75
N LEU A 323 11.51 18.41 -0.58
CA LEU A 323 11.93 19.56 -1.37
C LEU A 323 11.12 20.82 -1.04
N LEU A 324 9.79 20.72 -0.99
CA LEU A 324 8.92 21.86 -0.69
C LEU A 324 9.08 22.41 0.74
N GLU A 325 9.34 21.55 1.74
CA GLU A 325 9.59 21.99 3.12
C GLU A 325 10.92 22.72 3.24
N TRP A 326 11.92 22.28 2.47
CA TRP A 326 13.21 22.95 2.37
C TRP A 326 13.11 24.30 1.64
N ILE A 327 12.36 24.38 0.55
CA ILE A 327 12.21 25.61 -0.24
C ILE A 327 11.39 26.67 0.49
N ARG A 328 10.39 26.28 1.29
CA ARG A 328 9.40 27.20 1.90
C ARG A 328 10.01 28.34 2.75
N PRO A 329 11.00 28.11 3.63
CA PRO A 329 11.72 29.18 4.32
C PRO A 329 12.46 30.14 3.37
N HIS A 330 12.96 29.62 2.26
CA HIS A 330 13.70 30.39 1.25
C HIS A 330 12.78 31.26 0.38
N LEU A 331 11.52 30.86 0.19
CA LEU A 331 10.51 31.64 -0.52
C LEU A 331 10.02 32.86 0.27
N SER A 332 10.12 32.84 1.61
CA SER A 332 9.61 33.91 2.48
C SER A 332 10.63 35.03 2.71
N ASN A 333 11.88 34.85 2.30
CA ASN A 333 12.96 35.80 2.52
C ASN A 333 13.46 36.35 1.17
N LEU A 334 13.09 37.60 0.85
CA LEU A 334 13.38 38.26 -0.44
C LEU A 334 14.87 38.25 -0.83
N LYS A 335 15.80 38.22 0.13
CA LYS A 335 17.24 38.12 -0.15
C LYS A 335 17.73 36.73 -0.54
N ILE A 336 17.02 35.68 -0.10
CA ILE A 336 17.28 34.29 -0.55
C ILE A 336 16.51 34.00 -1.84
N PHE A 337 15.37 34.66 -2.02
CA PHE A 337 14.66 34.72 -3.30
C PHE A 337 15.59 35.25 -4.42
N GLU A 338 16.44 36.24 -4.13
CA GLU A 338 17.51 36.72 -5.01
C GLU A 338 18.62 35.69 -5.31
N LEU A 339 18.86 34.72 -4.42
CA LEU A 339 19.81 33.61 -4.64
C LEU A 339 19.20 32.48 -5.47
N ILE A 340 17.88 32.28 -5.41
CA ILE A 340 17.13 31.41 -6.32
C ILE A 340 16.96 32.08 -7.70
N LEU A 341 17.07 33.41 -7.78
CA LEU A 341 16.95 34.20 -9.02
C LEU A 341 18.14 34.08 -10.00
N GLU A 342 19.21 33.35 -9.69
CA GLU A 342 20.10 32.85 -10.77
C GLU A 342 19.33 31.95 -11.76
N PHE A 343 18.16 31.40 -11.36
CA PHE A 343 17.28 30.56 -12.17
C PHE A 343 16.09 31.29 -12.81
N GLY A 344 16.10 32.62 -12.89
CA GLY A 344 15.27 33.35 -13.85
C GLY A 344 13.72 33.12 -13.80
N PRO A 345 13.02 33.30 -14.94
CA PRO A 345 11.56 33.17 -15.05
C PRO A 345 10.99 31.76 -14.76
N GLU A 346 11.82 30.73 -14.72
CA GLU A 346 11.49 29.34 -14.41
C GLU A 346 10.99 29.19 -12.96
N ALA A 347 11.68 29.84 -12.01
CA ALA A 347 11.29 29.84 -10.60
C ALA A 347 9.98 30.59 -10.35
N TRP A 348 9.69 31.63 -11.15
CA TRP A 348 8.42 32.33 -11.13
C TRP A 348 7.27 31.45 -11.63
N CYS A 349 7.48 30.72 -12.73
CA CYS A 349 6.53 29.74 -13.25
C CYS A 349 6.21 28.65 -12.21
N ALA A 350 7.25 28.08 -11.60
CA ALA A 350 7.12 27.06 -10.54
C ALA A 350 6.29 27.55 -9.35
N ASN A 351 6.53 28.79 -8.87
CA ASN A 351 5.76 29.38 -7.79
C ASN A 351 4.28 29.54 -8.13
N ARG A 352 3.98 29.99 -9.34
CA ARG A 352 2.61 30.23 -9.79
C ARG A 352 1.80 28.93 -9.90
N CYS A 353 2.46 27.82 -10.23
CA CYS A 353 1.88 26.47 -10.21
C CYS A 353 1.49 25.96 -8.81
N LEU A 354 2.08 26.51 -7.73
CA LEU A 354 1.89 26.06 -6.35
C LEU A 354 0.94 26.94 -5.51
N VAL A 355 0.39 28.04 -6.03
CA VAL A 355 -0.51 28.92 -5.25
C VAL A 355 -1.91 28.30 -5.07
N CYS A 356 -2.46 28.30 -3.85
CA CYS A 356 -3.72 27.61 -3.51
C CYS A 356 -4.99 28.18 -4.16
N TRP A 357 -5.04 29.50 -4.44
CA TRP A 357 -6.31 30.19 -4.73
C TRP A 357 -6.53 30.56 -6.20
N ALA A 358 -5.50 30.49 -7.05
CA ALA A 358 -5.61 30.86 -8.47
C ALA A 358 -4.54 30.15 -9.34
N LYS A 359 -4.53 28.80 -9.35
CA LYS A 359 -3.62 28.04 -10.22
C LYS A 359 -3.92 28.33 -11.69
N PRO A 360 -2.89 28.60 -12.53
CA PRO A 360 -3.07 28.83 -13.95
C PRO A 360 -3.58 27.56 -14.65
N LYS A 361 -4.16 27.72 -15.84
CA LYS A 361 -4.42 26.57 -16.73
C LYS A 361 -3.10 26.05 -17.30
N MET A 362 -3.04 24.76 -17.64
CA MET A 362 -1.83 24.18 -18.24
C MET A 362 -1.45 24.85 -19.57
N SER A 363 -2.42 25.37 -20.33
CA SER A 363 -2.18 26.16 -21.54
C SER A 363 -1.42 27.47 -21.26
N GLU A 364 -1.71 28.12 -20.13
CA GLU A 364 -1.04 29.35 -19.70
C GLU A 364 0.38 29.04 -19.18
N VAL A 365 0.55 27.90 -18.49
CA VAL A 365 1.88 27.40 -18.08
C VAL A 365 2.75 27.14 -19.31
N LEU A 366 2.20 26.50 -20.34
CA LEU A 366 2.91 26.21 -21.58
C LEU A 366 3.31 27.50 -22.32
N GLU A 367 2.44 28.50 -22.37
CA GLU A 367 2.74 29.81 -22.97
C GLU A 367 3.93 30.48 -22.25
N VAL A 368 3.93 30.48 -20.91
CA VAL A 368 5.04 31.01 -20.11
C VAL A 368 6.32 30.22 -20.38
N VAL A 369 6.28 28.89 -20.38
CA VAL A 369 7.47 28.05 -20.65
C VAL A 369 8.01 28.30 -22.06
N ASN A 370 7.15 28.42 -23.07
CA ASN A 370 7.58 28.73 -24.44
C ASN A 370 8.26 30.09 -24.52
N GLN A 371 7.72 31.12 -23.85
CA GLN A 371 8.38 32.43 -23.77
C GLN A 371 9.76 32.36 -23.10
N ILE A 372 9.93 31.52 -22.07
CA ILE A 372 11.24 31.30 -21.44
C ILE A 372 12.23 30.64 -22.40
N VAL A 373 11.76 29.62 -23.14
CA VAL A 373 12.58 28.93 -24.14
C VAL A 373 12.96 29.88 -25.27
N GLU A 374 12.04 30.73 -25.73
CA GLU A 374 12.31 31.73 -26.76
C GLU A 374 13.33 32.79 -26.29
N VAL A 375 13.20 33.29 -25.06
CA VAL A 375 14.15 34.25 -24.46
C VAL A 375 15.54 33.63 -24.26
N THR A 376 15.64 32.34 -23.93
CA THR A 376 16.92 31.63 -23.78
C THR A 376 17.57 31.28 -25.12
N THR A 377 16.80 31.17 -26.20
CA THR A 377 17.36 31.10 -27.57
C THR A 377 17.87 32.45 -28.10
N ASP A 378 17.47 33.56 -27.49
CA ASP A 378 17.74 34.93 -27.94
C ASP A 378 18.78 35.65 -27.06
N ILE A 379 19.65 34.90 -26.37
CA ILE A 379 20.75 35.43 -25.54
C ILE A 379 21.82 36.09 -26.43
N GLY A 380 21.48 37.28 -26.91
CA GLY A 380 22.33 38.25 -27.57
C GLY A 380 21.99 39.70 -27.20
N SER A 381 20.95 39.96 -26.39
CA SER A 381 20.54 41.34 -26.01
C SER A 381 20.18 41.47 -24.53
N PRO A 382 20.46 42.61 -23.85
CA PRO A 382 20.21 42.76 -22.42
C PRO A 382 18.71 42.88 -22.10
N LEU A 383 18.26 42.12 -21.10
CA LEU A 383 16.88 42.11 -20.61
C LEU A 383 16.44 43.50 -20.08
N PRO A 384 15.21 43.98 -20.39
CA PRO A 384 14.68 45.20 -19.80
C PRO A 384 14.25 44.97 -18.33
N PRO A 385 14.34 45.99 -17.46
CA PRO A 385 14.02 45.86 -16.05
C PRO A 385 12.51 45.66 -15.84
N MET A 386 12.12 44.52 -15.24
CA MET A 386 10.73 44.26 -14.88
C MET A 386 10.24 45.27 -13.83
N ARG A 387 9.13 45.96 -14.14
CA ARG A 387 8.45 46.88 -13.23
C ARG A 387 7.81 46.13 -12.07
N ARG A 388 8.00 46.65 -10.86
CA ARG A 388 7.37 46.19 -9.60
C ARG A 388 5.85 46.24 -9.71
N VAL A 389 5.20 45.10 -9.53
CA VAL A 389 3.77 45.04 -9.18
C VAL A 389 3.70 44.70 -7.69
N TRP A 390 3.08 45.61 -6.92
CA TRP A 390 2.87 45.48 -5.48
C TRP A 390 1.74 44.49 -5.17
N LEU A 391 1.81 43.92 -3.96
CA LEU A 391 0.99 42.84 -3.37
C LEU A 391 -0.51 42.84 -3.66
#